data_AF-A0A9W7DDB8-F1
#
_entry.id   AF-A0A9W7DDB8-F1
#
_cell.length_a   1.000
_cell.length_b   1.000
_cell.length_c   1.000
_cell.angle_alpha   90.00
_cell.angle_beta   90.00
_cell.angle_gamma   90.00
#
_symmetry.space_group_name_H-M   'P 1'
#
loop_
_entity.id
_entity.type
_entity.pdbx_description
1 polymer ?
#
loop_
_entity_poly.entity_id
_entity_poly.type
_entity_poly.pdbx_seq_one_letter_code
_entity_poly.pdbx_strand_id
1 'polypeptide(L)'
;MYSKVTGKYDAMTVGEVGVCSREETLKYISAKEKEMNMLFMFDLVELGCVYGDKFRYTPFTTQQFKKVIGDQSDFIKGTDAWSTFFLENHDQPRCISRFGSDKPEFRTVSGKMLATLLVASTGTLFIYQGQEIGMVNLPRSWDIKEYLDIQSINYWAAFLANNPNATEEEKSKLMDNINLLARDHARSPVQWDSSVNGGFSTAGAKAQNPWMRINDNYKEINVANQTNDPDSVLGYYRKALKVRKQYADPLVYGEFDHVDFENDDIMSFTKTGKQRKAYVVLNLKPKVVPFKILVDGDLKLILTNVDENELKDDELKPFEARIYLVQ
;
A
#
# COMPACT_ATOMS: atom_id res chain seq x y z
N MET A 1 -22.11 -3.89 -22.32
CA MET A 1 -20.69 -3.56 -22.61
C MET A 1 -19.93 -4.81 -23.07
N TYR A 2 -19.96 -5.87 -22.28
CA TYR A 2 -19.20 -7.11 -22.52
C TYR A 2 -19.33 -7.73 -23.93
N SER A 3 -20.52 -8.16 -24.35
CA SER A 3 -20.70 -8.87 -25.64
C SER A 3 -20.32 -8.05 -26.87
N LYS A 4 -20.42 -6.72 -26.78
CA LYS A 4 -20.13 -5.80 -27.90
C LYS A 4 -18.64 -5.43 -27.98
N VAL A 5 -17.96 -5.40 -26.84
CA VAL A 5 -16.60 -4.83 -26.70
C VAL A 5 -15.61 -5.87 -26.15
N THR A 6 -15.66 -6.18 -24.86
CA THR A 6 -14.58 -6.92 -24.17
C THR A 6 -14.61 -8.42 -24.42
N GLY A 7 -15.80 -9.02 -24.59
CA GLY A 7 -15.97 -10.46 -24.83
C GLY A 7 -15.48 -10.96 -26.20
N LYS A 8 -14.91 -10.07 -27.04
CA LYS A 8 -14.29 -10.40 -28.34
C LYS A 8 -12.78 -10.64 -28.23
N TYR A 9 -12.20 -10.40 -27.06
CA TYR A 9 -10.76 -10.43 -26.82
C TYR A 9 -10.44 -11.27 -25.58
N ASP A 10 -9.24 -11.85 -25.53
CA ASP A 10 -8.65 -12.36 -24.29
C ASP A 10 -8.09 -11.19 -23.48
N ALA A 11 -9.00 -10.43 -22.88
CA ALA A 11 -8.71 -9.21 -22.15
C ALA A 11 -9.15 -9.33 -20.69
N MET A 12 -8.33 -8.78 -19.79
CA MET A 12 -8.69 -8.56 -18.39
C MET A 12 -9.23 -7.14 -18.21
N THR A 13 -10.31 -7.02 -17.44
CA THR A 13 -10.98 -5.75 -17.13
C THR A 13 -11.00 -5.52 -15.62
N VAL A 14 -10.55 -4.34 -15.22
CA VAL A 14 -10.63 -3.84 -13.85
C VAL A 14 -11.35 -2.50 -13.86
N GLY A 15 -12.39 -2.35 -13.04
CA GLY A 15 -13.12 -1.10 -12.91
C GLY A 15 -12.72 -0.29 -11.68
N GLU A 16 -12.73 1.03 -11.81
CA GLU A 16 -12.70 1.97 -10.69
C GLU A 16 -14.11 2.56 -10.56
N VAL A 17 -14.90 2.04 -9.62
CA VAL A 17 -16.33 2.40 -9.48
C VAL A 17 -16.60 3.31 -8.26
N GLY A 18 -15.55 3.86 -7.65
CA GLY A 18 -15.65 4.64 -6.42
C GLY A 18 -16.10 3.76 -5.25
N VAL A 19 -17.12 4.20 -4.52
CA VAL A 19 -17.67 3.47 -3.37
C VAL A 19 -18.94 2.75 -3.76
N CYS A 20 -18.96 1.45 -3.47
CA CYS A 20 -20.03 0.53 -3.80
C CYS A 20 -20.21 -0.47 -2.66
N SER A 21 -21.44 -0.92 -2.39
CA SER A 21 -21.63 -1.98 -1.40
C SER A 21 -20.97 -3.29 -1.88
N ARG A 22 -20.68 -4.22 -0.96
CA ARG A 22 -20.12 -5.53 -1.33
C ARG A 22 -21.08 -6.33 -2.21
N GLU A 23 -22.38 -6.23 -1.96
CA GLU A 23 -23.41 -6.89 -2.76
C GLU A 23 -23.45 -6.38 -4.21
N GLU A 24 -23.36 -5.06 -4.39
CA GLU A 24 -23.30 -4.46 -5.73
C GLU A 24 -21.96 -4.76 -6.41
N THR A 25 -20.84 -4.71 -5.66
CA THR A 25 -19.51 -5.08 -6.16
C THR A 25 -19.56 -6.47 -6.77
N LEU A 26 -20.13 -7.46 -6.07
CA LEU A 26 -20.25 -8.84 -6.57
C LEU A 26 -21.03 -8.95 -7.88
N LYS A 27 -22.04 -8.11 -8.12
CA LYS A 27 -22.78 -8.09 -9.40
C LYS A 27 -21.88 -7.69 -10.57
N TYR A 28 -20.95 -6.76 -10.33
CA TYR A 28 -20.01 -6.30 -11.36
C TYR A 28 -18.90 -7.31 -11.67
N ILE A 29 -18.47 -8.12 -10.70
CA ILE A 29 -17.25 -8.95 -10.80
C ILE A 29 -17.50 -10.46 -10.79
N SER A 30 -18.74 -10.89 -10.62
CA SER A 30 -19.10 -12.30 -10.73
C SER A 30 -18.87 -12.79 -12.15
N ALA A 31 -18.10 -13.87 -12.30
CA ALA A 31 -17.74 -14.40 -13.61
C ALA A 31 -18.96 -14.76 -14.47
N LYS A 32 -20.06 -15.23 -13.86
CA LYS A 32 -21.31 -15.55 -14.56
C LYS A 32 -22.02 -14.34 -15.16
N GLU A 33 -21.90 -13.16 -14.54
CA GLU A 33 -22.58 -11.92 -14.96
C GLU A 33 -21.90 -11.31 -16.20
N LYS A 34 -20.64 -11.70 -16.46
CA LYS A 34 -19.89 -11.27 -17.65
C LYS A 34 -19.88 -9.74 -17.78
N GLU A 35 -19.51 -9.04 -16.72
CA GLU A 35 -19.34 -7.59 -16.73
C GLU A 35 -17.86 -7.20 -16.69
N MET A 36 -17.27 -7.16 -15.48
CA MET A 36 -15.84 -6.91 -15.26
C MET A 36 -15.19 -8.12 -14.58
N ASN A 37 -13.86 -8.25 -14.66
CA ASN A 37 -13.16 -9.32 -13.96
C ASN A 37 -12.92 -9.00 -12.49
N MET A 38 -12.71 -7.72 -12.17
CA MET A 38 -12.39 -7.24 -10.83
C MET A 38 -12.68 -5.74 -10.69
N LEU A 39 -12.68 -5.25 -9.46
CA LEU A 39 -12.86 -3.83 -9.12
C LEU A 39 -11.75 -3.37 -8.18
N PHE A 40 -11.34 -2.10 -8.29
CA PHE A 40 -10.52 -1.45 -7.28
C PHE A 40 -11.36 -1.14 -6.04
N MET A 41 -10.91 -1.64 -4.89
CA MET A 41 -11.54 -1.43 -3.59
C MET A 41 -10.80 -0.34 -2.81
N PHE A 42 -11.50 0.73 -2.44
CA PHE A 42 -10.89 1.92 -1.85
C PHE A 42 -10.88 1.91 -0.32
N ASP A 43 -11.49 0.92 0.32
CA ASP A 43 -11.70 0.87 1.77
C ASP A 43 -10.40 1.07 2.58
N LEU A 44 -9.32 0.38 2.19
CA LEU A 44 -8.04 0.47 2.87
C LEU A 44 -7.33 1.81 2.62
N VAL A 45 -7.26 2.24 1.35
CA VAL A 45 -6.51 3.45 0.98
C VAL A 45 -7.21 4.73 1.45
N GLU A 46 -8.53 4.70 1.61
CA GLU A 46 -9.32 5.79 2.19
C GLU A 46 -9.51 5.66 3.71
N LEU A 47 -8.89 4.68 4.37
CA LEU A 47 -9.04 4.47 5.81
C LEU A 47 -8.66 5.72 6.62
N GLY A 48 -9.60 6.16 7.46
CA GLY A 48 -9.49 7.39 8.25
C GLY A 48 -9.94 8.66 7.53
N CYS A 49 -10.27 8.60 6.24
CA CYS A 49 -10.85 9.72 5.50
C CYS A 49 -12.38 9.72 5.65
N VAL A 50 -12.99 10.90 5.65
CA VAL A 50 -14.45 11.02 5.53
C VAL A 50 -14.85 10.84 4.08
N TYR A 51 -15.86 10.00 3.83
CA TYR A 51 -16.38 9.77 2.49
C TYR A 51 -16.84 11.08 1.84
N GLY A 52 -16.35 11.34 0.62
CA GLY A 52 -16.61 12.58 -0.12
C GLY A 52 -15.78 13.80 0.31
N ASP A 53 -15.01 13.70 1.40
CA ASP A 53 -14.15 14.77 1.91
C ASP A 53 -12.79 14.21 2.35
N LYS A 54 -11.95 13.89 1.35
CA LYS A 54 -10.68 13.20 1.53
C LYS A 54 -9.79 13.85 2.60
N PHE A 55 -9.67 15.18 2.61
CA PHE A 55 -8.78 15.89 3.52
C PHE A 55 -9.34 16.08 4.94
N ARG A 56 -10.54 15.59 5.20
CA ARG A 56 -11.07 15.45 6.56
C ARG A 56 -10.67 14.09 7.11
N TYR A 57 -9.55 14.10 7.84
CA TYR A 57 -8.91 12.89 8.35
C TYR A 57 -9.10 12.69 9.85
N THR A 58 -9.36 11.45 10.25
CA THR A 58 -9.28 10.96 11.62
C THR A 58 -8.34 9.77 11.67
N PRO A 59 -7.37 9.73 12.61
CA PRO A 59 -6.54 8.56 12.81
C PRO A 59 -7.37 7.29 13.05
N PHE A 60 -6.95 6.18 12.45
CA PHE A 60 -7.60 4.88 12.62
C PHE A 60 -6.85 4.00 13.63
N THR A 61 -7.55 3.02 14.19
CA THR A 61 -6.96 2.03 15.11
C THR A 61 -6.36 0.85 14.35
N THR A 62 -5.49 0.08 15.03
CA THR A 62 -4.96 -1.18 14.48
C THR A 62 -6.09 -2.12 14.07
N GLN A 63 -7.17 -2.23 14.85
CA GLN A 63 -8.31 -3.09 14.57
C GLN A 63 -9.06 -2.64 13.32
N GLN A 64 -9.23 -1.33 13.12
CA GLN A 64 -9.83 -0.80 11.88
C GLN A 64 -8.98 -1.15 10.66
N PHE A 65 -7.65 -1.04 10.76
CA PHE A 65 -6.72 -1.44 9.72
C PHE A 65 -6.77 -2.94 9.41
N LYS A 66 -6.76 -3.79 10.45
CA LYS A 66 -6.91 -5.24 10.28
C LYS A 66 -8.24 -5.59 9.63
N LYS A 67 -9.34 -5.03 10.16
CA LYS A 67 -10.70 -5.34 9.72
C LYS A 67 -10.88 -5.02 8.24
N VAL A 68 -10.43 -3.86 7.78
CA VAL A 68 -10.63 -3.47 6.38
C VAL A 68 -9.89 -4.41 5.41
N ILE A 69 -8.72 -4.92 5.79
CA ILE A 69 -7.97 -5.91 5.00
C ILE A 69 -8.68 -7.26 4.99
N GLY A 70 -9.21 -7.70 6.13
CA GLY A 70 -10.02 -8.91 6.23
C GLY A 70 -11.29 -8.83 5.39
N ASP A 71 -12.07 -7.76 5.56
CA ASP A 71 -13.30 -7.51 4.80
C ASP A 71 -13.04 -7.48 3.28
N GLN A 72 -11.94 -6.87 2.83
CA GLN A 72 -11.53 -6.85 1.42
C GLN A 72 -11.08 -8.22 0.91
N SER A 73 -10.63 -9.12 1.78
CA SER A 73 -10.27 -10.49 1.40
C SER A 73 -11.48 -11.42 1.38
N ASP A 74 -12.40 -11.25 2.34
CA ASP A 74 -13.48 -12.18 2.62
C ASP A 74 -14.69 -12.02 1.69
N PHE A 75 -14.92 -10.83 1.13
CA PHE A 75 -16.16 -10.58 0.37
C PHE A 75 -16.34 -11.43 -0.88
N ILE A 76 -15.26 -12.02 -1.42
CA ILE A 76 -15.32 -12.96 -2.56
C ILE A 76 -15.36 -14.44 -2.15
N LYS A 77 -15.26 -14.75 -0.85
CA LYS A 77 -15.22 -16.12 -0.33
C LYS A 77 -16.49 -16.88 -0.71
N GLY A 78 -16.32 -18.08 -1.28
CA GLY A 78 -17.44 -18.92 -1.74
C GLY A 78 -18.17 -18.41 -2.99
N THR A 79 -17.63 -17.41 -3.69
CA THR A 79 -18.20 -16.86 -4.92
C THR A 79 -17.36 -17.20 -6.16
N ASP A 80 -17.85 -16.84 -7.35
CA ASP A 80 -17.09 -16.89 -8.61
C ASP A 80 -16.46 -15.53 -8.98
N ALA A 81 -16.36 -14.61 -8.00
CA ALA A 81 -15.80 -13.29 -8.15
C ALA A 81 -14.28 -13.25 -7.90
N TRP A 82 -13.64 -12.15 -8.31
CA TRP A 82 -12.20 -11.94 -8.11
C TRP A 82 -11.86 -10.53 -7.61
N SER A 83 -11.02 -10.45 -6.59
CA SER A 83 -10.65 -9.19 -5.95
C SER A 83 -9.36 -8.57 -6.50
N THR A 84 -9.16 -7.28 -6.21
CA THR A 84 -7.87 -6.61 -6.32
C THR A 84 -7.31 -6.32 -4.93
N PHE A 85 -6.00 -6.11 -4.84
CA PHE A 85 -5.38 -5.56 -3.65
C PHE A 85 -4.25 -4.61 -4.04
N PHE A 86 -4.29 -3.39 -3.53
CA PHE A 86 -3.29 -2.36 -3.79
C PHE A 86 -3.15 -1.43 -2.58
N LEU A 87 -1.97 -0.85 -2.43
CA LEU A 87 -1.67 0.13 -1.39
C LEU A 87 -1.42 1.54 -1.94
N GLU A 88 -1.11 1.63 -3.23
CA GLU A 88 -0.81 2.88 -3.92
C GLU A 88 -1.42 2.89 -5.31
N ASN A 89 -1.80 4.08 -5.77
CA ASN A 89 -2.05 4.41 -7.16
C ASN A 89 -1.79 5.92 -7.33
N HIS A 90 -2.02 6.47 -8.51
CA HIS A 90 -1.83 7.90 -8.80
C HIS A 90 -2.76 8.88 -8.05
N ASP A 91 -3.77 8.39 -7.35
CA ASP A 91 -4.72 9.16 -6.54
C ASP A 91 -4.56 8.94 -5.03
N GLN A 92 -3.60 8.12 -4.60
CA GLN A 92 -3.36 7.83 -3.19
C GLN A 92 -1.96 8.31 -2.77
N PRO A 93 -1.78 8.74 -1.51
CA PRO A 93 -0.46 9.01 -0.93
C PRO A 93 0.42 7.74 -0.87
N ARG A 94 1.70 7.90 -0.54
CA ARG A 94 2.65 6.78 -0.45
C ARG A 94 2.34 5.90 0.76
N CYS A 95 2.35 4.58 0.57
CA CYS A 95 1.87 3.64 1.58
C CYS A 95 2.77 3.61 2.82
N ILE A 96 4.08 3.83 2.68
CA ILE A 96 5.02 3.91 3.81
C ILE A 96 4.64 5.06 4.75
N SER A 97 4.36 6.25 4.20
CA SER A 97 3.96 7.42 5.00
C SER A 97 2.57 7.27 5.63
N ARG A 98 1.69 6.44 5.03
CA ARG A 98 0.31 6.23 5.52
C ARG A 98 0.16 5.11 6.53
N PHE A 99 0.80 3.98 6.28
CA PHE A 99 0.55 2.71 6.95
C PHE A 99 1.81 2.12 7.60
N GLY A 100 2.97 2.72 7.38
CA GLY A 100 4.26 2.32 7.94
C GLY A 100 4.92 3.47 8.69
N SER A 101 6.21 3.67 8.44
CA SER A 101 6.95 4.82 8.96
C SER A 101 7.98 5.29 7.93
N ASP A 102 7.89 6.55 7.51
CA ASP A 102 8.84 7.18 6.59
C ASP A 102 10.08 7.78 7.28
N LYS A 103 10.22 7.60 8.59
CA LYS A 103 11.44 7.96 9.32
C LYS A 103 12.65 7.20 8.78
N PRO A 104 13.83 7.83 8.63
CA PRO A 104 15.01 7.19 8.02
C PRO A 104 15.34 5.81 8.61
N GLU A 105 15.24 5.65 9.93
CA GLU A 105 15.55 4.41 10.64
C GLU A 105 14.54 3.27 10.41
N PHE A 106 13.30 3.56 10.00
CA PHE A 106 12.23 2.57 9.83
C PHE A 106 11.69 2.45 8.41
N ARG A 107 12.00 3.39 7.51
CA ARG A 107 11.48 3.44 6.14
C ARG A 107 11.65 2.14 5.38
N THR A 108 12.86 1.59 5.39
CA THR A 108 13.16 0.36 4.64
C THR A 108 12.40 -0.84 5.22
N VAL A 109 12.47 -1.06 6.53
CA VAL A 109 11.83 -2.22 7.16
C VAL A 109 10.29 -2.14 7.12
N SER A 110 9.71 -0.95 7.30
CA SER A 110 8.26 -0.74 7.20
C SER A 110 7.74 -0.87 5.76
N GLY A 111 8.49 -0.36 4.78
CA GLY A 111 8.17 -0.58 3.37
C GLY A 111 8.20 -2.05 2.96
N LYS A 112 9.17 -2.81 3.49
CA LYS A 112 9.21 -4.27 3.28
C LYS A 112 8.06 -4.98 3.99
N MET A 113 7.66 -4.56 5.19
CA MET A 113 6.49 -5.11 5.90
C MET A 113 5.21 -4.93 5.09
N LEU A 114 5.00 -3.73 4.53
CA LEU A 114 3.86 -3.45 3.65
C LEU A 114 3.93 -4.24 2.35
N ALA A 115 5.13 -4.49 1.81
CA ALA A 115 5.31 -5.39 0.68
C ALA A 115 4.91 -6.84 1.03
N THR A 116 5.24 -7.32 2.25
CA THR A 116 4.81 -8.63 2.75
C THR A 116 3.29 -8.74 2.84
N LEU A 117 2.63 -7.72 3.39
CA LEU A 117 1.17 -7.63 3.40
C LEU A 117 0.61 -7.73 1.97
N LEU A 118 1.12 -6.89 1.06
CA LEU A 118 0.68 -6.86 -0.33
C LEU A 118 0.82 -8.25 -0.99
N VAL A 119 1.97 -8.92 -0.86
CA VAL A 119 2.19 -10.22 -1.49
C VAL A 119 1.47 -11.40 -0.82
N ALA A 120 0.88 -11.18 0.36
CA ALA A 120 0.09 -12.18 1.07
C ALA A 120 -1.43 -12.01 0.90
N SER A 121 -1.90 -10.89 0.34
CA SER A 121 -3.32 -10.63 0.11
C SER A 121 -3.92 -11.43 -1.06
N THR A 122 -5.19 -11.83 -0.96
CA THR A 122 -5.91 -12.49 -2.07
C THR A 122 -6.13 -11.52 -3.23
N GLY A 123 -6.06 -12.03 -4.46
CA GLY A 123 -6.49 -11.29 -5.64
C GLY A 123 -5.34 -10.81 -6.54
N THR A 124 -5.69 -9.99 -7.52
CA THR A 124 -4.72 -9.37 -8.42
C THR A 124 -4.04 -8.20 -7.72
N LEU A 125 -2.71 -8.23 -7.65
CA LEU A 125 -1.92 -7.16 -7.04
C LEU A 125 -1.61 -6.06 -8.04
N PHE A 126 -1.65 -4.82 -7.56
CA PHE A 126 -1.13 -3.66 -8.28
C PHE A 126 0.00 -3.03 -7.46
N ILE A 127 1.12 -2.77 -8.12
CA ILE A 127 2.27 -2.04 -7.57
C ILE A 127 2.39 -0.76 -8.38
N TYR A 128 2.39 0.38 -7.71
CA TYR A 128 2.49 1.67 -8.36
C TYR A 128 3.94 2.17 -8.43
N GLN A 129 4.27 2.93 -9.48
CA GLN A 129 5.64 3.40 -9.71
C GLN A 129 6.23 4.13 -8.50
N GLY A 130 7.39 3.67 -8.03
CA GLY A 130 8.05 4.23 -6.86
C GLY A 130 7.76 3.49 -5.55
N GLN A 131 6.68 2.72 -5.48
CA GLN A 131 6.35 1.90 -4.31
C GLN A 131 7.44 0.84 -4.08
N GLU A 132 7.97 0.27 -5.16
CA GLU A 132 8.99 -0.77 -5.14
C GLU A 132 10.37 -0.29 -4.66
N ILE A 133 10.63 1.02 -4.72
CA ILE A 133 11.85 1.64 -4.14
C ILE A 133 11.56 2.31 -2.80
N GLY A 134 10.33 2.24 -2.29
CA GLY A 134 9.92 2.85 -1.04
C GLY A 134 9.95 4.38 -1.08
N MET A 135 9.42 4.98 -2.16
CA MET A 135 9.11 6.41 -2.18
C MET A 135 8.12 6.75 -1.06
N VAL A 136 8.28 7.95 -0.49
CA VAL A 136 7.49 8.46 0.63
C VAL A 136 6.79 9.76 0.24
N ASN A 137 5.89 10.25 1.08
CA ASN A 137 5.20 11.51 0.83
C ASN A 137 6.20 12.66 0.61
N LEU A 138 5.72 13.70 -0.05
CA LEU A 138 6.45 14.96 -0.19
C LEU A 138 6.66 15.56 1.21
N PRO A 139 7.78 16.22 1.48
CA PRO A 139 8.06 16.71 2.82
C PRO A 139 7.08 17.80 3.21
N ARG A 140 6.67 17.79 4.49
CA ARG A 140 5.70 18.76 5.05
C ARG A 140 6.14 20.21 4.92
N SER A 141 7.44 20.45 4.78
CA SER A 141 8.04 21.77 4.58
C SER A 141 7.72 22.41 3.23
N TRP A 142 7.20 21.66 2.25
CA TRP A 142 6.79 22.23 0.97
C TRP A 142 5.53 23.08 1.15
N ASP A 143 5.56 24.27 0.55
CA ASP A 143 4.42 25.18 0.50
C ASP A 143 3.29 24.61 -0.37
N ILE A 144 2.05 25.01 -0.10
CA ILE A 144 0.89 24.60 -0.90
C ILE A 144 1.05 24.89 -2.40
N LYS A 145 1.85 25.89 -2.78
CA LYS A 145 2.15 26.21 -4.20
C LYS A 145 2.91 25.13 -4.94
N GLU A 146 3.56 24.20 -4.24
CA GLU A 146 4.26 23.05 -4.85
C GLU A 146 3.29 21.90 -5.18
N TYR A 147 2.04 21.96 -4.69
CA TYR A 147 0.99 21.00 -5.00
C TYR A 147 0.26 21.49 -6.25
N LEU A 148 0.39 20.73 -7.33
CA LEU A 148 -0.12 21.09 -8.66
C LEU A 148 -1.47 20.45 -8.94
N ASP A 149 -1.88 19.48 -8.12
CA ASP A 149 -3.16 18.83 -8.30
C ASP A 149 -4.34 19.75 -8.00
N ILE A 150 -5.32 19.71 -8.91
CA ILE A 150 -6.52 20.54 -8.83
C ILE A 150 -7.35 20.25 -7.57
N GLN A 151 -7.32 19.03 -7.02
CA GLN A 151 -8.02 18.70 -5.77
C GLN A 151 -7.41 19.47 -4.59
N SER A 152 -6.08 19.44 -4.45
CA SER A 152 -5.34 20.16 -3.41
C SER A 152 -5.54 21.68 -3.53
N ILE A 153 -5.39 22.21 -4.75
CA ILE A 153 -5.54 23.65 -5.05
C ILE A 153 -6.96 24.13 -4.72
N ASN A 154 -7.99 23.45 -5.22
CA ASN A 154 -9.37 23.86 -5.02
C ASN A 154 -9.80 23.70 -3.56
N TYR A 155 -9.35 22.65 -2.87
CA TYR A 155 -9.69 22.45 -1.47
C TYR A 155 -9.11 23.55 -0.57
N TRP A 156 -7.84 23.91 -0.80
CA TRP A 156 -7.20 25.02 -0.12
C TRP A 156 -7.91 26.35 -0.39
N ALA A 157 -8.23 26.64 -1.65
CA ALA A 157 -8.94 27.86 -2.03
C ALA A 157 -10.34 27.93 -1.40
N ALA A 158 -11.08 26.82 -1.41
CA ALA A 158 -12.40 26.72 -0.78
C ALA A 158 -12.33 26.92 0.74
N PHE A 159 -11.30 26.36 1.40
CA PHE A 159 -11.07 26.58 2.82
C PHE A 159 -10.86 28.07 3.13
N LEU A 160 -9.99 28.77 2.39
CA LEU A 160 -9.73 30.19 2.60
C LEU A 160 -10.97 31.06 2.30
N ALA A 161 -11.74 30.73 1.27
CA ALA A 161 -12.96 31.45 0.93
C ALA A 161 -14.04 31.30 2.02
N ASN A 162 -14.18 30.10 2.58
CA ASN A 162 -15.14 29.81 3.65
C ASN A 162 -14.67 30.29 5.03
N ASN A 163 -13.36 30.52 5.20
CA ASN A 163 -12.75 30.93 6.47
C ASN A 163 -11.82 32.14 6.23
N PRO A 164 -12.35 33.33 5.90
CA PRO A 164 -11.54 34.49 5.52
C PRO A 164 -10.61 35.00 6.63
N ASN A 165 -10.92 34.66 7.90
CA ASN A 165 -10.12 35.00 9.08
C ASN A 165 -9.37 33.79 9.65
N ALA A 166 -9.17 32.72 8.86
CA ALA A 166 -8.44 31.54 9.31
C ALA A 166 -7.03 31.92 9.82
N THR A 167 -6.73 31.47 11.02
CA THR A 167 -5.43 31.61 11.67
C THR A 167 -4.37 30.78 10.95
N GLU A 168 -3.10 31.10 11.16
CA GLU A 168 -1.99 30.29 10.64
C GLU A 168 -1.99 28.87 11.23
N GLU A 169 -2.51 28.68 12.46
CA GLU A 169 -2.67 27.36 13.06
C GLU A 169 -3.70 26.52 12.31
N GLU A 170 -4.86 27.09 11.98
CA GLU A 170 -5.91 26.38 11.21
C GLU A 170 -5.43 26.03 9.80
N LYS A 171 -4.72 26.96 9.14
CA LYS A 171 -4.08 26.72 7.85
C LYS A 171 -3.02 25.61 7.95
N SER A 172 -2.21 25.61 9.00
CA SER A 172 -1.21 24.57 9.23
C SER A 172 -1.85 23.20 9.43
N LYS A 173 -2.93 23.11 10.20
CA LYS A 173 -3.68 21.86 10.41
C LYS A 173 -4.27 21.33 9.10
N LEU A 174 -4.83 22.22 8.27
CA LEU A 174 -5.28 21.81 6.94
C LEU A 174 -4.11 21.30 6.09
N MET A 175 -2.99 22.01 6.10
CA MET A 175 -1.80 21.62 5.36
C MET A 175 -1.21 20.29 5.84
N ASP A 176 -1.32 19.96 7.13
CA ASP A 176 -0.96 18.64 7.67
C ASP A 176 -1.82 17.54 7.04
N ASN A 177 -3.14 17.76 6.92
CA ASN A 177 -4.04 16.80 6.27
C ASN A 177 -3.78 16.68 4.76
N ILE A 178 -3.54 17.82 4.07
CA ILE A 178 -3.17 17.81 2.64
C ILE A 178 -1.87 17.04 2.45
N ASN A 179 -0.83 17.30 3.25
CA ASN A 179 0.45 16.60 3.16
C ASN A 179 0.39 15.12 3.56
N LEU A 180 -0.63 14.71 4.30
CA LEU A 180 -0.84 13.29 4.58
C LEU A 180 -1.48 12.56 3.38
N LEU A 181 -2.37 13.23 2.64
CA LEU A 181 -3.36 12.57 1.78
C LEU A 181 -3.37 13.01 0.31
N ALA A 182 -2.62 14.06 -0.06
CA ALA A 182 -2.66 14.61 -1.40
C ALA A 182 -2.20 13.61 -2.46
N ARG A 183 -2.81 13.72 -3.64
CA ARG A 183 -2.50 12.86 -4.79
C ARG A 183 -1.12 13.17 -5.38
N ASP A 184 -0.66 14.41 -5.19
CA ASP A 184 0.66 14.90 -5.57
C ASP A 184 1.81 14.00 -5.07
N HIS A 185 1.64 13.34 -3.92
CA HIS A 185 2.64 12.42 -3.37
C HIS A 185 2.95 11.22 -4.29
N ALA A 186 1.95 10.74 -5.03
CA ALA A 186 2.11 9.68 -6.03
C ALA A 186 2.53 10.20 -7.41
N ARG A 187 2.52 11.51 -7.63
CA ARG A 187 2.70 12.12 -8.96
C ARG A 187 4.05 12.82 -9.14
N SER A 188 4.78 13.03 -8.04
CA SER A 188 6.17 13.49 -8.14
C SER A 188 7.00 12.56 -9.04
N PRO A 189 7.94 13.10 -9.84
CA PRO A 189 8.65 12.29 -10.82
C PRO A 189 9.43 11.13 -10.18
N VAL A 190 9.50 10.01 -10.91
CA VAL A 190 10.20 8.79 -10.45
C VAL A 190 11.68 9.07 -10.23
N GLN A 191 12.21 8.56 -9.13
CA GLN A 191 13.60 8.76 -8.69
C GLN A 191 14.48 7.63 -9.24
N TRP A 192 15.02 7.81 -10.44
CA TRP A 192 15.85 6.81 -11.12
C TRP A 192 17.27 6.73 -10.55
N ASP A 193 17.92 7.87 -10.31
CA ASP A 193 19.28 7.93 -9.75
C ASP A 193 19.49 9.19 -8.89
N SER A 194 20.75 9.44 -8.49
CA SER A 194 21.14 10.59 -7.65
C SER A 194 21.60 11.83 -8.44
N SER A 195 21.49 11.80 -9.78
CA SER A 195 21.81 12.93 -10.64
C SER A 195 20.73 14.02 -10.58
N VAL A 196 20.98 15.14 -11.27
CA VAL A 196 20.02 16.25 -11.34
C VAL A 196 18.64 15.73 -11.77
N ASN A 197 17.60 16.18 -11.09
CA ASN A 197 16.23 15.72 -11.29
C ASN A 197 16.06 14.20 -11.11
N GLY A 198 16.84 13.57 -10.23
CA GLY A 198 16.73 12.14 -9.93
C GLY A 198 16.85 11.24 -11.16
N GLY A 199 17.54 11.67 -12.22
CA GLY A 199 17.62 10.96 -13.50
C GLY A 199 16.33 10.93 -14.31
N PHE A 200 15.25 11.57 -13.86
CA PHE A 200 13.96 11.61 -14.56
C PHE A 200 14.01 12.40 -15.87
N SER A 201 14.78 13.48 -15.90
CA SER A 201 14.92 14.32 -17.08
C SER A 201 16.29 14.97 -17.14
N THR A 202 16.87 14.99 -18.33
CA THR A 202 18.13 15.67 -18.65
C THR A 202 17.98 17.19 -18.77
N ALA A 203 16.74 17.72 -18.70
CA ALA A 203 16.41 19.14 -18.90
C ALA A 203 16.96 20.09 -17.81
N GLY A 204 17.78 19.59 -16.89
CA GLY A 204 18.58 20.39 -15.94
C GLY A 204 19.86 21.02 -16.51
N ALA A 205 20.20 20.82 -17.79
CA ALA A 205 21.33 21.53 -18.40
C ALA A 205 20.95 22.87 -19.05
N LYS A 206 19.75 22.99 -19.65
CA LYS A 206 19.20 24.24 -20.19
C LYS A 206 17.66 24.22 -20.23
N ALA A 207 17.07 25.01 -19.32
CA ALA A 207 15.80 25.75 -19.48
C ALA A 207 14.43 25.12 -19.19
N GLN A 208 14.26 23.86 -18.76
CA GLN A 208 12.94 23.40 -18.26
C GLN A 208 13.08 22.39 -17.11
N ASN A 209 12.72 22.81 -15.89
CA ASN A 209 12.53 21.89 -14.76
C ASN A 209 11.45 20.85 -15.11
N PRO A 210 11.45 19.65 -14.50
CA PRO A 210 10.32 18.73 -14.62
C PRO A 210 9.00 19.45 -14.28
N TRP A 211 7.90 18.97 -14.86
CA TRP A 211 6.56 19.60 -14.71
C TRP A 211 6.14 19.78 -13.24
N MET A 212 6.68 18.94 -12.36
CA MET A 212 6.57 19.01 -10.91
C MET A 212 7.95 18.84 -10.27
N ARG A 213 8.18 19.52 -9.15
CA ARG A 213 9.39 19.34 -8.33
C ARG A 213 9.56 17.88 -7.90
N ILE A 214 10.81 17.43 -7.87
CA ILE A 214 11.18 16.08 -7.43
C ILE A 214 11.36 16.07 -5.93
N ASN A 215 10.93 14.98 -5.28
CA ASN A 215 11.08 14.84 -3.83
C ASN A 215 12.56 14.94 -3.45
N ASP A 216 12.88 15.76 -2.45
CA ASP A 216 14.24 16.14 -2.10
C ASP A 216 15.12 14.93 -1.68
N ASN A 217 14.49 13.81 -1.32
CA ASN A 217 15.15 12.56 -0.92
C ASN A 217 15.66 11.68 -2.08
N TYR A 218 15.57 12.11 -3.35
CA TYR A 218 15.99 11.30 -4.52
C TYR A 218 17.46 10.86 -4.48
N LYS A 219 18.32 11.57 -3.75
CA LYS A 219 19.73 11.18 -3.56
C LYS A 219 19.88 9.91 -2.72
N GLU A 220 18.94 9.68 -1.80
CA GLU A 220 18.91 8.52 -0.90
C GLU A 220 18.03 7.42 -1.48
N ILE A 221 16.83 7.78 -1.95
CA ILE A 221 15.83 6.86 -2.48
C ILE A 221 15.87 6.92 -4.00
N ASN A 222 16.48 5.96 -4.66
CA ASN A 222 16.39 5.85 -6.11
C ASN A 222 16.64 4.42 -6.60
N VAL A 223 16.27 4.17 -7.85
CA VAL A 223 16.41 2.85 -8.49
C VAL A 223 17.88 2.42 -8.57
N ALA A 224 18.80 3.32 -8.94
CA ALA A 224 20.22 3.00 -9.10
C ALA A 224 20.86 2.48 -7.79
N ASN A 225 20.58 3.14 -6.66
CA ASN A 225 21.07 2.74 -5.34
C ASN A 225 20.54 1.38 -4.89
N GLN A 226 19.36 0.97 -5.35
CA GLN A 226 18.69 -0.25 -4.90
C GLN A 226 18.81 -1.43 -5.88
N THR A 227 19.19 -1.19 -7.14
CA THR A 227 19.14 -2.22 -8.19
C THR A 227 20.02 -3.43 -7.89
N ASN A 228 21.19 -3.22 -7.29
CA ASN A 228 22.18 -4.25 -6.97
C ASN A 228 22.25 -4.56 -5.47
N ASP A 229 21.41 -3.94 -4.66
CA ASP A 229 21.33 -4.18 -3.22
C ASP A 229 20.19 -5.19 -2.94
N PRO A 230 20.48 -6.44 -2.57
CA PRO A 230 19.45 -7.44 -2.27
C PRO A 230 18.63 -7.08 -1.02
N ASP A 231 19.19 -6.26 -0.13
CA ASP A 231 18.55 -5.82 1.12
C ASP A 231 17.81 -4.49 0.96
N SER A 232 17.77 -3.93 -0.25
CA SER A 232 16.94 -2.78 -0.56
C SER A 232 15.44 -3.11 -0.57
N VAL A 233 14.58 -2.09 -0.62
CA VAL A 233 13.13 -2.28 -0.80
C VAL A 233 12.86 -2.95 -2.17
N LEU A 234 13.58 -2.53 -3.21
CA LEU A 234 13.45 -3.12 -4.56
C LEU A 234 13.88 -4.60 -4.60
N GLY A 235 15.02 -4.91 -3.98
CA GLY A 235 15.50 -6.29 -3.80
C GLY A 235 14.46 -7.15 -3.07
N TYR A 236 13.84 -6.59 -2.04
CA TYR A 236 12.78 -7.26 -1.29
C TYR A 236 11.51 -7.50 -2.11
N TYR A 237 11.00 -6.51 -2.85
CA TYR A 237 9.85 -6.69 -3.74
C TYR A 237 10.10 -7.82 -4.75
N ARG A 238 11.30 -7.88 -5.34
CA ARG A 238 11.71 -8.97 -6.25
C ARG A 238 11.68 -10.34 -5.54
N LYS A 239 12.18 -10.43 -4.30
CA LYS A 239 12.12 -11.66 -3.48
C LYS A 239 10.68 -12.05 -3.16
N ALA A 240 9.89 -11.11 -2.63
CA ALA A 240 8.51 -11.30 -2.20
C ALA A 240 7.58 -11.73 -3.35
N LEU A 241 7.72 -11.14 -4.54
CA LEU A 241 6.94 -11.53 -5.72
C LEU A 241 7.28 -12.95 -6.21
N LYS A 242 8.55 -13.36 -6.13
CA LYS A 242 8.94 -14.76 -6.42
C LYS A 242 8.30 -15.71 -5.43
N VAL A 243 8.30 -15.38 -4.14
CA VAL A 243 7.62 -16.17 -3.10
C VAL A 243 6.12 -16.28 -3.38
N ARG A 244 5.44 -15.16 -3.68
CA ARG A 244 4.01 -15.19 -4.05
C ARG A 244 3.73 -16.13 -5.21
N LYS A 245 4.55 -16.10 -6.27
CA LYS A 245 4.40 -16.98 -7.43
C LYS A 245 4.66 -18.44 -7.10
N GLN A 246 5.69 -18.73 -6.30
CA GLN A 246 6.06 -20.09 -5.88
C GLN A 246 5.01 -20.72 -4.95
N TYR A 247 4.37 -19.91 -4.10
CA TYR A 247 3.35 -20.32 -3.14
C TYR A 247 1.97 -19.73 -3.51
N ALA A 248 1.64 -19.74 -4.80
CA ALA A 248 0.41 -19.12 -5.30
C ALA A 248 -0.87 -19.73 -4.71
N ASP A 249 -0.87 -21.02 -4.39
CA ASP A 249 -2.03 -21.69 -3.77
C ASP A 249 -2.54 -20.95 -2.52
N PRO A 250 -1.75 -20.76 -1.45
CA PRO A 250 -2.18 -19.96 -0.32
C PRO A 250 -2.06 -18.44 -0.58
N LEU A 251 -0.99 -17.96 -1.22
CA LEU A 251 -0.71 -16.52 -1.26
C LEU A 251 -1.52 -15.75 -2.32
N VAL A 252 -1.97 -16.38 -3.41
CA VAL A 252 -2.80 -15.73 -4.45
C VAL A 252 -4.28 -16.09 -4.29
N TYR A 253 -4.57 -17.37 -4.10
CA TYR A 253 -5.95 -17.91 -4.11
C TYR A 253 -6.49 -18.24 -2.72
N GLY A 254 -5.64 -18.33 -1.71
CA GLY A 254 -6.04 -18.82 -0.40
C GLY A 254 -7.02 -17.91 0.32
N GLU A 255 -7.91 -18.51 1.10
CA GLU A 255 -8.83 -17.80 1.98
C GLU A 255 -8.04 -17.12 3.10
N PHE A 256 -8.48 -15.92 3.50
CA PHE A 256 -7.88 -15.15 4.58
C PHE A 256 -8.66 -15.41 5.87
N ASP A 257 -7.96 -15.60 6.98
CA ASP A 257 -8.57 -15.66 8.32
C ASP A 257 -7.69 -14.95 9.33
N HIS A 258 -8.23 -14.00 10.09
CA HIS A 258 -7.49 -13.32 11.14
C HIS A 258 -7.04 -14.28 12.24
N VAL A 259 -5.84 -14.02 12.77
CA VAL A 259 -5.33 -14.67 13.99
C VAL A 259 -4.95 -13.56 14.97
N ASP A 260 -5.45 -13.64 16.19
CA ASP A 260 -5.23 -12.64 17.23
C ASP A 260 -5.67 -11.23 16.81
N PHE A 261 -6.94 -11.11 16.40
CA PHE A 261 -7.50 -9.88 15.86
C PHE A 261 -7.37 -8.69 16.83
N GLU A 262 -7.58 -8.94 18.13
CA GLU A 262 -7.57 -7.91 19.17
C GLU A 262 -6.17 -7.35 19.49
N ASN A 263 -5.08 -7.97 19.03
CA ASN A 263 -3.72 -7.52 19.31
C ASN A 263 -3.40 -6.14 18.70
N ASP A 264 -3.13 -5.14 19.53
CA ASP A 264 -2.87 -3.77 19.06
C ASP A 264 -1.55 -3.59 18.29
N ASP A 265 -0.60 -4.50 18.49
CA ASP A 265 0.78 -4.40 18.05
C ASP A 265 1.06 -5.25 16.79
N ILE A 266 0.48 -6.45 16.72
CA ILE A 266 0.73 -7.44 15.67
C ILE A 266 -0.52 -7.67 14.83
N MET A 267 -0.37 -7.67 13.52
CA MET A 267 -1.35 -8.27 12.60
C MET A 267 -0.88 -9.65 12.18
N SER A 268 -1.67 -10.66 12.50
CA SER A 268 -1.44 -12.02 12.01
C SER A 268 -2.69 -12.61 11.39
N PHE A 269 -2.49 -13.50 10.41
CA PHE A 269 -3.57 -14.15 9.68
C PHE A 269 -3.07 -15.41 8.99
N THR A 270 -3.99 -16.31 8.67
CA THR A 270 -3.69 -17.47 7.83
C THR A 270 -4.20 -17.27 6.42
N LYS A 271 -3.50 -17.93 5.48
CA LYS A 271 -3.86 -18.04 4.08
C LYS A 271 -4.07 -19.52 3.75
N THR A 272 -5.32 -19.95 3.61
CA THR A 272 -5.66 -21.37 3.41
C THR A 272 -5.95 -21.63 1.94
N GLY A 273 -4.99 -22.23 1.24
CA GLY A 273 -5.15 -22.73 -0.13
C GLY A 273 -5.76 -24.13 -0.16
N LYS A 274 -5.79 -24.74 -1.35
CA LYS A 274 -6.35 -26.10 -1.53
C LYS A 274 -5.44 -27.19 -0.95
N GLN A 275 -4.13 -26.97 -0.98
CA GLN A 275 -3.13 -27.97 -0.57
C GLN A 275 -2.17 -27.46 0.50
N ARG A 276 -2.03 -26.14 0.61
CA ARG A 276 -1.08 -25.51 1.52
C ARG A 276 -1.75 -24.43 2.35
N LYS A 277 -1.25 -24.25 3.56
CA LYS A 277 -1.63 -23.16 4.45
C LYS A 277 -0.40 -22.31 4.75
N ALA A 278 -0.53 -20.99 4.73
CA ALA A 278 0.49 -20.08 5.20
C ALA A 278 0.02 -19.32 6.44
N TYR A 279 0.95 -18.96 7.30
CA TYR A 279 0.75 -18.09 8.45
C TYR A 279 1.61 -16.84 8.28
N VAL A 280 0.96 -15.68 8.33
CA VAL A 280 1.59 -14.38 8.07
C VAL A 280 1.53 -13.56 9.36
N VAL A 281 2.65 -12.94 9.72
CA VAL A 281 2.79 -12.14 10.94
C VAL A 281 3.49 -10.84 10.60
N LEU A 282 2.91 -9.72 11.02
CA LEU A 282 3.40 -8.37 10.79
C LEU A 282 3.41 -7.61 12.12
N ASN A 283 4.58 -7.20 12.60
CA ASN A 283 4.66 -6.17 13.63
C ASN A 283 4.32 -4.81 13.01
N LEU A 284 3.33 -4.11 13.55
CA LEU A 284 2.88 -2.81 13.03
C LEU A 284 3.51 -1.62 13.78
N LYS A 285 4.46 -1.87 14.70
CA LYS A 285 4.99 -0.86 15.61
C LYS A 285 6.48 -0.57 15.41
N PRO A 286 6.92 0.66 15.72
CA PRO A 286 8.34 1.04 15.74
C PRO A 286 9.07 0.59 17.02
N LYS A 287 8.71 -0.58 17.56
CA LYS A 287 9.29 -1.16 18.79
C LYS A 287 9.32 -2.67 18.68
N VAL A 288 10.17 -3.31 19.50
CA VAL A 288 10.12 -4.75 19.71
C VAL A 288 8.80 -5.12 20.40
N VAL A 289 8.15 -6.19 19.97
CA VAL A 289 6.88 -6.66 20.53
C VAL A 289 6.96 -8.16 20.86
N PRO A 290 6.37 -8.63 21.98
CA PRO A 290 6.30 -10.06 22.28
C PRO A 290 5.52 -10.81 21.20
N PHE A 291 6.02 -11.98 20.81
CA PHE A 291 5.44 -12.81 19.76
C PHE A 291 5.26 -14.25 20.24
N LYS A 292 4.16 -14.86 19.80
CA LYS A 292 3.85 -16.27 20.03
C LYS A 292 3.25 -16.82 18.76
N ILE A 293 3.64 -18.03 18.39
CA ILE A 293 2.97 -18.78 17.32
C ILE A 293 1.60 -19.22 17.83
N LEU A 294 0.54 -18.88 17.08
CA LEU A 294 -0.85 -19.14 17.47
C LEU A 294 -1.56 -20.09 16.49
N VAL A 295 -0.79 -20.83 15.71
CA VAL A 295 -1.29 -21.83 14.76
C VAL A 295 -0.63 -23.17 15.05
N ASP A 296 -1.41 -24.24 14.90
CA ASP A 296 -0.91 -25.62 15.03
C ASP A 296 -0.17 -26.05 13.75
N GLY A 297 0.82 -26.91 13.91
CA GLY A 297 1.60 -27.52 12.82
C GLY A 297 3.07 -27.07 12.81
N ASP A 298 3.87 -27.79 12.02
CA ASP A 298 5.28 -27.44 11.84
C ASP A 298 5.40 -26.21 10.93
N LEU A 299 6.19 -25.22 11.34
CA LEU A 299 6.35 -23.97 10.59
C LEU A 299 7.67 -23.91 9.85
N LYS A 300 7.59 -23.68 8.54
CA LYS A 300 8.75 -23.37 7.70
C LYS A 300 8.72 -21.91 7.29
N LEU A 301 9.69 -21.11 7.73
CA LEU A 301 9.85 -19.72 7.27
C LEU A 301 10.14 -19.70 5.76
N ILE A 302 9.36 -18.90 5.00
CA ILE A 302 9.53 -18.75 3.55
C ILE A 302 9.81 -17.30 3.12
N LEU A 303 9.53 -16.32 3.98
CA LEU A 303 9.87 -14.93 3.76
C LEU A 303 10.00 -14.18 5.09
N THR A 304 11.05 -13.38 5.24
CA THR A 304 11.20 -12.38 6.32
C THR A 304 11.86 -11.13 5.77
N ASN A 305 11.57 -9.95 6.36
CA ASN A 305 12.16 -8.65 5.98
C ASN A 305 13.37 -8.21 6.85
N VAL A 306 13.75 -9.02 7.83
CA VAL A 306 14.96 -8.85 8.66
C VAL A 306 15.97 -9.97 8.38
N ASP A 307 17.19 -9.85 8.92
CA ASP A 307 18.19 -10.91 8.84
C ASP A 307 17.70 -12.18 9.58
N GLU A 308 17.78 -13.32 8.90
CA GLU A 308 17.35 -14.62 9.44
C GLU A 308 18.15 -15.03 10.68
N ASN A 309 19.41 -14.58 10.81
CA ASN A 309 20.25 -14.87 11.97
C ASN A 309 19.84 -14.09 13.23
N GLU A 310 19.04 -13.04 13.07
CA GLU A 310 18.61 -12.20 14.16
C GLU A 310 17.16 -12.46 14.59
N LEU A 311 16.52 -13.48 13.99
CA LEU A 311 15.18 -13.89 14.36
C LEU A 311 15.16 -14.47 15.75
N LYS A 312 14.11 -14.13 16.49
CA LYS A 312 13.79 -14.73 17.78
C LYS A 312 12.37 -15.26 17.74
N ASP A 313 12.15 -16.39 18.41
CA ASP A 313 10.87 -17.08 18.38
C ASP A 313 9.82 -16.41 19.28
N ASP A 314 10.25 -15.60 20.25
CA ASP A 314 9.42 -14.98 21.29
C ASP A 314 9.24 -13.46 21.13
N GLU A 315 9.87 -12.84 20.13
CA GLU A 315 9.73 -11.41 19.83
C GLU A 315 9.83 -11.09 18.34
N LEU A 316 9.24 -9.95 17.96
CA LEU A 316 9.36 -9.34 16.63
C LEU A 316 10.02 -7.96 16.76
N LYS A 317 11.05 -7.71 15.97
CA LYS A 317 11.71 -6.40 15.81
C LYS A 317 10.75 -5.36 15.22
N PRO A 318 11.05 -4.06 15.34
CA PRO A 318 10.24 -3.00 14.74
C PRO A 318 9.92 -3.26 13.27
N PHE A 319 8.62 -3.25 12.93
CA PHE A 319 8.12 -3.54 11.57
C PHE A 319 8.57 -4.89 10.98
N GLU A 320 8.96 -5.86 11.80
CA GLU A 320 9.31 -7.18 11.32
C GLU A 320 8.09 -7.91 10.73
N ALA A 321 8.29 -8.60 9.62
CA ALA A 321 7.28 -9.34 8.88
C ALA A 321 7.79 -10.73 8.56
N ARG A 322 6.98 -11.76 8.83
CA ARG A 322 7.30 -13.17 8.57
C ARG A 322 6.15 -13.84 7.82
N ILE A 323 6.49 -14.68 6.84
CA ILE A 323 5.56 -15.64 6.24
C ILE A 323 6.11 -17.04 6.48
N TYR A 324 5.27 -17.88 7.08
CA TYR A 324 5.52 -19.30 7.30
C TYR A 324 4.61 -20.13 6.42
N LEU A 325 5.12 -21.26 5.91
CA LEU A 325 4.31 -22.37 5.43
C LEU A 325 4.00 -23.28 6.63
N VAL A 326 2.74 -23.62 6.82
CA VAL A 326 2.28 -24.60 7.81
C VAL A 326 2.32 -25.98 7.14
N GLN A 327 3.07 -26.92 7.73
CA GLN A 327 3.31 -28.25 7.16
C GLN A 327 2.49 -29.34 7.84
#